data_AF-W5UUI8-F1
#
_entry.id   AF-W5UUI8-F1
#
_cell.length_a   1.000
_cell.length_b   1.000
_cell.length_c   1.000
_cell.angle_alpha   90.00
_cell.angle_beta   90.00
_cell.angle_gamma   90.00
#
_symmetry.space_group_name_H-M   'P 1'
#
loop_
_entity.id
_entity.type
_entity.pdbx_description
1 polymer ?
#
loop_
_entity_poly.entity_id
_entity_poly.type
_entity_poly.pdbx_seq_one_letter_code
_entity_poly.pdbx_strand_id
1 'polypeptide(L)'
;MTSKLYQKSNLSLLISFLLVLLLAGSIYLFLQIKTNKSINIPIIVDKKGKFTTLIDSNVYYQIKKGNYANFLFDSQTIRLEIVKITNLQQNVFEIEFSKSPFLKPLTQVAGKLILGEEQNFFSIFLN
;
A
#
# COMPACT_ATOMS: atom_id res chain seq x y z
N MET A 1 -1.54 33.58 51.84
CA MET A 1 -1.61 33.98 50.41
C MET A 1 -1.00 32.90 49.51
N THR A 2 -1.39 31.63 49.69
CA THR A 2 -0.72 30.44 49.11
C THR A 2 -1.67 29.54 48.32
N SER A 3 -2.99 29.71 48.47
CA SER A 3 -3.99 28.83 47.84
C SER A 3 -4.11 29.00 46.32
N LYS A 4 -4.00 30.22 45.79
CA LYS A 4 -4.13 30.48 44.34
C LYS A 4 -2.98 29.94 43.50
N LEU A 5 -1.75 29.88 44.05
CA LEU A 5 -0.58 29.34 43.35
C LEU A 5 -0.57 27.80 43.35
N TYR A 6 -0.91 27.17 44.48
CA TYR A 6 -0.98 25.72 44.60
C TYR A 6 -2.10 25.10 43.75
N GLN A 7 -3.26 25.76 43.69
CA GLN A 7 -4.39 25.31 42.87
C GLN A 7 -4.09 25.39 41.36
N LYS A 8 -3.28 26.36 40.93
CA LYS A 8 -2.83 26.52 39.54
C LYS A 8 -1.81 25.46 39.10
N SER A 9 -0.94 25.01 40.03
CA SER A 9 0.04 23.94 39.81
C SER A 9 -0.61 22.56 39.65
N ASN A 10 -1.64 22.24 40.45
CA ASN A 10 -2.35 20.96 40.33
C ASN A 10 -3.16 20.88 39.03
N LEU A 11 -3.74 22.01 38.59
CA LEU A 11 -4.43 22.09 37.31
C LEU A 11 -3.45 21.91 36.13
N SER A 12 -2.26 22.52 36.18
CA SER A 12 -1.26 22.34 35.11
C SER A 12 -0.72 20.90 35.04
N LEU A 13 -0.55 20.23 36.19
CA LEU A 13 -0.20 18.81 36.25
C LEU A 13 -1.29 17.92 35.62
N LEU A 14 -2.56 18.19 35.94
CA LEU A 14 -3.69 17.45 35.35
C LEU A 14 -3.78 17.63 33.83
N ILE A 15 -3.59 18.86 33.35
CA ILE A 15 -3.56 19.16 31.91
C ILE A 15 -2.37 18.47 31.23
N SER A 16 -1.19 18.50 31.85
CA SER A 16 -0.01 17.83 31.33
C SER A 16 -0.22 16.32 31.25
N PHE A 17 -0.78 15.70 32.29
CA PHE A 17 -1.10 14.27 32.29
C PHE A 17 -2.13 13.90 31.20
N LEU A 18 -3.17 14.71 31.04
CA LEU A 18 -4.16 14.53 29.97
C LEU A 18 -3.52 14.62 28.58
N LEU A 19 -2.63 15.59 28.36
CA LEU A 19 -1.90 15.73 27.08
C LEU A 19 -1.01 14.52 26.80
N VAL A 20 -0.33 13.98 27.82
CA VAL A 20 0.49 12.77 27.67
C VAL A 20 -0.38 11.56 27.29
N LEU A 21 -1.55 11.39 27.90
CA LEU A 21 -2.49 10.32 27.54
C LEU A 21 -3.00 10.47 26.10
N LEU A 22 -3.32 11.70 25.67
CA LEU A 22 -3.73 11.97 24.30
C LEU A 22 -2.62 11.67 23.29
N LEU A 23 -1.37 12.03 23.62
CA LEU A 23 -0.21 11.73 22.78
C LEU A 23 0.04 10.21 22.70
N ALA A 24 -0.02 9.49 23.82
CA ALA A 24 0.13 8.04 23.84
C ALA A 24 -0.97 7.36 23.02
N GLY A 25 -2.22 7.84 23.14
CA GLY A 25 -3.35 7.36 22.36
C GLY A 25 -3.19 7.61 20.86
N SER A 26 -2.73 8.80 20.45
CA SER A 26 -2.51 9.12 19.04
C SER A 26 -1.37 8.28 18.43
N ILE A 27 -0.27 8.08 19.16
CA ILE A 27 0.82 7.18 18.75
C ILE A 27 0.32 5.75 18.61
N TYR A 28 -0.47 5.26 19.56
CA TYR A 28 -1.05 3.92 19.49
C TYR A 28 -1.92 3.71 18.25
N LEU A 29 -2.83 4.66 17.98
CA LEU A 29 -3.69 4.61 16.79
C LEU A 29 -2.86 4.71 15.50
N PHE A 30 -1.83 5.55 15.49
CA PHE A 30 -0.92 5.69 14.35
C PHE A 30 -0.17 4.38 14.04
N LEU A 31 0.30 3.67 15.06
CA LEU A 31 0.97 2.37 14.89
C LEU A 31 0.02 1.26 14.38
N GLN A 32 -1.29 1.42 14.56
CA GLN A 32 -2.29 0.50 14.03
C GLN A 32 -2.68 0.76 12.58
N ILE A 33 -2.18 1.84 11.96
CA ILE A 33 -2.45 2.10 10.54
C ILE A 33 -1.95 0.92 9.72
N LYS A 34 -2.87 0.29 8.99
CA LYS A 34 -2.56 -0.80 8.08
C LYS A 34 -2.07 -0.26 6.74
N THR A 35 -1.03 -0.89 6.21
CA THR A 35 -0.41 -0.57 4.93
C THR A 35 -0.23 -1.85 4.12
N ASN A 36 -0.11 -1.71 2.81
CA ASN A 36 0.13 -2.84 1.92
C ASN A 36 1.54 -2.76 1.34
N LYS A 37 2.20 -3.92 1.22
CA LYS A 37 3.42 -4.02 0.42
C LYS A 37 3.09 -3.80 -1.05
N SER A 38 4.02 -3.22 -1.77
CA SER A 38 3.81 -2.90 -3.18
C SER A 38 5.10 -2.89 -3.97
N ILE A 39 4.99 -3.23 -5.25
CA ILE A 39 6.13 -3.38 -6.16
C ILE A 39 5.83 -2.63 -7.44
N ASN A 40 6.80 -1.87 -7.93
CA ASN A 40 6.69 -1.18 -9.21
C ASN A 40 6.82 -2.21 -10.35
N ILE A 41 5.86 -2.21 -11.27
CA ILE A 41 5.80 -3.15 -12.39
C ILE A 41 5.51 -2.40 -13.69
N PRO A 42 6.09 -2.80 -14.83
CA PRO A 42 5.64 -2.32 -16.12
C PRO A 42 4.38 -3.09 -16.56
N ILE A 43 3.32 -2.38 -16.92
CA ILE A 43 2.14 -2.97 -17.57
C ILE A 43 2.30 -2.80 -19.08
N ILE A 44 2.25 -3.92 -19.80
CA ILE A 44 2.38 -4.02 -21.24
C ILE A 44 0.99 -4.28 -21.82
N VAL A 45 0.56 -3.43 -22.74
CA VAL A 45 -0.67 -3.61 -23.50
C VAL A 45 -0.32 -4.17 -24.88
N ASP A 46 -0.75 -5.39 -25.17
CA ASP A 46 -0.45 -6.03 -26.45
C ASP A 46 -1.28 -5.44 -27.62
N LYS A 47 -1.06 -5.97 -28.84
CA LYS A 47 -1.80 -5.56 -30.06
C LYS A 47 -3.31 -5.79 -29.97
N LYS A 48 -3.75 -6.73 -29.13
CA LYS A 48 -5.15 -7.12 -28.92
C LYS A 48 -5.78 -6.40 -27.72
N GLY A 49 -5.05 -5.51 -27.06
CA GLY A 49 -5.51 -4.81 -25.85
C GLY A 49 -5.48 -5.68 -24.60
N LYS A 50 -4.64 -6.73 -24.56
CA LYS A 50 -4.38 -7.55 -23.37
C LYS A 50 -3.38 -6.85 -22.47
N PHE A 51 -3.67 -6.76 -21.18
CA PHE A 51 -2.84 -6.09 -20.19
C PHE A 51 -2.03 -7.14 -19.44
N THR A 52 -0.72 -7.04 -19.49
CA THR A 52 0.19 -8.04 -18.91
C THR A 52 1.37 -7.41 -18.19
N THR A 53 1.98 -8.13 -17.27
CA THR A 53 3.31 -7.81 -16.73
C THR A 53 4.13 -9.08 -16.56
N LEU A 54 5.45 -8.94 -16.59
CA LEU A 54 6.38 -10.02 -16.29
C LEU A 54 6.98 -9.78 -14.91
N ILE A 55 6.97 -10.83 -14.09
CA ILE A 55 7.56 -10.81 -12.75
C ILE A 55 8.46 -12.02 -12.54
N ASP A 56 9.43 -11.87 -11.64
CA ASP A 56 10.27 -12.97 -11.20
C ASP A 56 9.58 -13.85 -10.15
N SER A 57 10.20 -14.99 -9.85
CA SER A 57 9.73 -15.94 -8.86
C SER A 57 9.71 -15.38 -7.43
N ASN A 58 10.63 -14.47 -7.07
CA ASN A 58 10.67 -13.86 -5.73
C ASN A 58 9.41 -13.04 -5.46
N VAL A 59 8.90 -12.34 -6.48
CA VAL A 59 7.64 -11.60 -6.41
C VAL A 59 6.43 -12.53 -6.48
N TYR A 60 6.49 -13.58 -7.33
CA TYR A 60 5.38 -14.52 -7.52
C TYR A 60 4.94 -15.20 -6.21
N TYR A 61 5.88 -15.69 -5.40
CA TYR A 61 5.55 -16.37 -4.14
C TYR A 61 4.90 -15.47 -3.09
N GLN A 62 4.94 -14.15 -3.29
CA GLN A 62 4.29 -13.17 -2.42
C GLN A 62 2.85 -12.84 -2.88
N ILE A 63 2.41 -13.36 -4.04
CA ILE A 63 1.08 -13.09 -4.58
C ILE A 63 0.02 -13.99 -3.94
N LYS A 64 -1.01 -13.39 -3.34
CA LYS A 64 -2.13 -14.09 -2.69
C LYS A 64 -3.47 -13.79 -3.38
N LYS A 65 -4.49 -14.58 -3.05
CA LYS A 65 -5.87 -14.35 -3.52
C LYS A 65 -6.34 -12.97 -3.04
N GLY A 66 -6.84 -12.14 -3.95
CA GLY A 66 -7.28 -10.77 -3.67
C GLY A 66 -6.24 -9.69 -4.01
N ASN A 67 -5.03 -10.06 -4.46
CA ASN A 67 -4.05 -9.11 -4.97
C ASN A 67 -4.54 -8.41 -6.25
N TYR A 68 -4.17 -7.15 -6.40
CA TYR A 68 -4.53 -6.29 -7.53
C TYR A 68 -3.38 -5.34 -7.86
N ALA A 69 -3.37 -4.80 -9.06
CA ALA A 69 -2.42 -3.76 -9.45
C ALA A 69 -3.14 -2.42 -9.55
N ASN A 70 -2.62 -1.41 -8.85
CA ASN A 70 -2.99 -0.03 -9.08
C ASN A 70 -2.02 0.55 -10.10
N PHE A 71 -2.52 1.14 -11.17
CA PHE A 71 -1.67 1.86 -12.10
C PHE A 71 -2.11 3.31 -12.16
N LEU A 72 -1.11 4.19 -12.21
CA LEU A 72 -1.30 5.61 -12.31
C LEU A 72 -1.28 5.97 -13.80
N PHE A 73 -2.40 6.47 -14.31
CA PHE A 73 -2.53 6.91 -15.69
C PHE A 73 -3.18 8.30 -15.71
N ASP A 74 -2.49 9.30 -16.25
CA ASP A 74 -2.96 10.69 -16.36
C ASP A 74 -3.62 11.21 -15.07
N SER A 75 -2.94 11.04 -13.93
CA SER A 75 -3.39 11.45 -12.59
C SER A 75 -4.58 10.67 -12.02
N GLN A 76 -5.06 9.64 -12.72
CA GLN A 76 -6.08 8.72 -12.22
C GLN A 76 -5.45 7.41 -11.79
N THR A 77 -5.86 6.89 -10.63
CA THR A 77 -5.51 5.54 -10.21
C THR A 77 -6.59 4.59 -10.71
N ILE A 78 -6.22 3.72 -11.64
CA ILE A 78 -7.11 2.67 -12.10
C ILE A 78 -6.65 1.36 -11.46
N ARG A 79 -7.61 0.57 -10.98
CA ARG A 79 -7.37 -0.73 -10.36
C ARG A 79 -7.61 -1.82 -11.40
N LEU A 80 -6.59 -2.60 -11.73
CA LEU A 80 -6.78 -3.85 -12.49
C LEU A 80 -6.69 -5.05 -11.56
N GLU A 81 -7.60 -5.97 -11.78
CA GLU A 81 -7.59 -7.25 -11.09
C GLU A 81 -6.73 -8.24 -11.86
N ILE A 82 -6.04 -9.10 -11.13
CA ILE A 82 -5.30 -10.21 -11.71
C ILE A 82 -6.31 -11.24 -12.20
N VAL A 83 -6.32 -11.49 -13.50
CA VAL A 83 -7.21 -12.48 -14.15
C VAL A 83 -6.54 -13.85 -14.18
N LYS A 84 -5.25 -13.88 -14.51
CA LYS A 84 -4.50 -15.11 -14.71
C LYS A 84 -3.02 -14.90 -14.45
N ILE A 85 -2.35 -15.95 -13.95
CA ILE A 85 -0.89 -16.01 -13.87
C ILE A 85 -0.43 -17.21 -14.68
N THR A 86 0.51 -17.00 -15.60
CA THR A 86 1.04 -18.04 -16.49
C THR A 86 2.54 -18.17 -16.25
N ASN A 87 3.01 -19.40 -16.04
CA ASN A 87 4.43 -19.68 -16.00
C ASN A 87 4.98 -19.69 -17.43
N LEU A 88 5.94 -18.80 -17.73
CA LEU A 88 6.64 -18.79 -19.02
C LEU A 88 7.93 -19.60 -18.96
N GLN A 89 8.69 -19.45 -17.87
CA GLN A 89 10.00 -20.06 -17.64
C GLN A 89 10.21 -20.31 -16.14
N GLN A 90 11.23 -21.11 -15.78
CA GLN A 90 11.51 -21.52 -14.39
C GLN A 90 11.45 -20.40 -13.35
N ASN A 91 11.78 -19.15 -13.71
CA ASN A 91 11.74 -17.99 -12.81
C ASN A 91 10.98 -16.78 -13.36
N VAL A 92 10.17 -16.94 -14.41
CA VAL A 92 9.46 -15.81 -15.05
C VAL A 92 7.99 -16.15 -15.24
N PHE A 93 7.14 -15.30 -14.68
CA PHE A 93 5.68 -15.44 -14.74
C PHE A 93 5.05 -14.23 -15.43
N GLU A 94 4.08 -14.49 -16.30
CA GLU A 94 3.21 -13.47 -16.87
C GLU A 94 1.95 -13.35 -16.03
N ILE A 95 1.67 -12.15 -15.55
CA ILE A 95 0.39 -11.80 -14.93
C ILE A 95 -0.46 -11.09 -15.97
N GLU A 96 -1.66 -11.61 -16.22
CA GLU A 96 -2.68 -10.98 -17.03
C GLU A 96 -3.68 -10.26 -16.14
N PHE A 97 -4.03 -9.03 -16.53
CA PHE A 97 -4.93 -8.15 -15.81
C PHE A 97 -6.25 -7.93 -16.55
N SER A 98 -7.26 -7.43 -15.82
CA SER A 98 -8.53 -7.01 -16.40
C SER A 98 -8.33 -5.91 -17.45
N LYS A 99 -9.21 -5.86 -18.45
CA LYS A 99 -9.17 -4.83 -19.50
C LYS A 99 -9.54 -3.47 -18.95
N SER A 100 -8.92 -2.43 -19.49
CA SER A 100 -9.26 -1.03 -19.22
C SER A 100 -9.53 -0.27 -20.53
N PRO A 101 -10.55 0.59 -20.61
CA PRO A 101 -10.81 1.39 -21.80
C PRO A 101 -9.79 2.53 -22.02
N PHE A 102 -8.93 2.80 -21.04
CA PHE A 102 -8.10 4.01 -21.02
C PHE A 102 -6.72 3.83 -21.67
N LEU A 103 -6.20 2.61 -21.81
CA LEU A 103 -4.87 2.37 -22.38
C LEU A 103 -4.94 1.91 -23.84
N LYS A 104 -4.10 2.53 -24.67
CA LYS A 104 -3.97 2.18 -26.10
C LYS A 104 -3.16 0.88 -26.28
N PRO A 105 -3.45 0.08 -27.31
CA PRO A 105 -2.60 -1.06 -27.69
C PRO A 105 -1.15 -0.67 -27.91
N LEU A 106 -0.22 -1.60 -27.70
CA LEU A 106 1.23 -1.42 -27.87
C LEU A 106 1.83 -0.32 -26.99
N THR A 107 1.32 -0.16 -25.77
CA THR A 107 1.86 0.77 -24.79
C THR A 107 2.48 0.04 -23.62
N GLN A 108 3.48 0.67 -22.99
CA GLN A 108 4.06 0.24 -21.74
C GLN A 108 3.88 1.37 -20.72
N VAL A 109 3.30 1.06 -19.56
CA VAL A 109 2.93 2.03 -18.54
C VAL A 109 3.46 1.60 -17.18
N ALA A 110 3.89 2.55 -16.35
CA ALA A 110 4.29 2.24 -14.98
C ALA A 110 3.06 1.93 -14.12
N GLY A 111 3.08 0.77 -13.47
CA GLY A 111 2.07 0.32 -12.52
C GLY A 111 2.70 -0.04 -11.17
N LYS A 112 1.83 -0.24 -10.19
CA LYS A 112 2.18 -0.60 -8.82
C LYS A 112 1.34 -1.81 -8.39
N LEU A 113 1.97 -2.97 -8.35
CA LEU A 113 1.37 -4.20 -7.85
C LEU A 113 1.20 -4.09 -6.35
N ILE A 114 -0.02 -4.24 -5.84
CA ILE A 114 -0.31 -4.28 -4.41
C ILE A 114 -0.35 -5.73 -3.96
N LEU A 115 0.55 -6.08 -3.06
CA LEU A 115 0.60 -7.39 -2.43
C LEU A 115 -0.41 -7.39 -1.27
N GLY A 116 -1.33 -8.35 -1.26
CA GLY A 116 -2.43 -8.45 -0.27
C GLY A 116 -2.00 -8.86 1.13
N GLU A 117 -0.75 -8.61 1.52
CA GLU A 117 -0.33 -8.69 2.91
C GLU A 117 -0.54 -7.32 3.57
N GLU A 118 -1.56 -7.23 4.41
CA GLU A 118 -1.76 -6.10 5.31
C GLU A 118 -0.66 -6.14 6.38
N GLN A 119 0.10 -5.06 6.50
CA GLN A 119 1.11 -4.90 7.52
C GLN A 119 0.84 -3.65 8.34
N ASN A 120 1.18 -3.70 9.63
CA ASN A 120 1.20 -2.51 10.47
C ASN A 120 2.28 -1.53 9.99
N PHE A 121 2.02 -0.23 10.05
CA PHE A 121 2.93 0.82 9.59
C PHE A 121 4.38 0.66 10.10
N PHE A 122 4.55 0.13 11.32
CA PHE A 122 5.86 -0.11 11.91
C PHE A 122 6.72 -1.11 11.12
N SER A 123 6.12 -2.06 10.40
CA SER A 123 6.86 -3.04 9.59
C SER A 123 7.68 -2.42 8.46
N ILE A 124 7.35 -1.17 8.05
CA ILE A 124 8.06 -0.44 7.01
C ILE A 124 9.49 -0.09 7.45
N PHE A 125 9.72 0.14 8.75
CA PHE A 125 11.01 0.60 9.29
C PHE A 125 11.86 -0.52 9.89
N LEU A 126 11.32 -1.73 10.00
CA LEU A 126 12.01 -2.89 10.55
C LEU A 126 12.74 -3.73 9.49
N ASN A 127 12.76 -3.26 8.24
CA ASN A 127 13.20 -4.01 7.07
C ASN A 127 14.55 -3.50 6.55
#